data_AF-A0A3D3PJM2-F1
#
_entry.id   AF-A0A3D3PJM2-F1
#
_cell.length_a   1.000
_cell.length_b   1.000
_cell.length_c   1.000
_cell.angle_alpha   90.00
_cell.angle_beta   90.00
_cell.angle_gamma   90.00
#
_symmetry.space_group_name_H-M   'P 1'
#
loop_
_entity.id
_entity.type
_entity.pdbx_description
1 polymer ?
#
loop_
_entity_poly.entity_id
_entity_poly.type
_entity_poly.pdbx_seq_one_letter_code
_entity_poly.pdbx_strand_id
1 'polypeptide(L)'
;MRFNEKKDILWQRLIGKPSEFSLEGRIFHSICIIGLLILAYHVPFNYLIGLDVVSLISFVMLILLAYAYYLSRVQHKLQTSIIMFGLLSNLMLAGVYYFNSGSLGPSVLLFALLIYLTIAIVPKEQYKIWIPLTSQ
;
A
#
# COMPACT_ATOMS: atom_id res chain seq x y z
N MET A 1 1.95 32.66 1.73
CA MET A 1 0.78 32.13 1.00
C MET A 1 1.13 31.35 -0.27
N ARG A 2 1.97 31.83 -1.21
CA ARG A 2 2.32 31.14 -2.49
C ARG A 2 2.93 29.71 -2.41
N PHE A 3 3.49 29.30 -1.26
CA PHE A 3 4.11 27.98 -1.13
C PHE A 3 3.08 26.85 -0.94
N ASN A 4 1.93 27.15 -0.32
CA ASN A 4 0.86 26.17 -0.10
C ASN A 4 0.15 25.83 -1.41
N GLU A 5 -0.14 26.83 -2.24
CA GLU A 5 -0.83 26.60 -3.52
C GLU A 5 -0.08 25.63 -4.45
N LYS A 6 1.25 25.75 -4.54
CA LYS A 6 2.06 24.84 -5.35
C LYS A 6 2.04 23.40 -4.81
N LYS A 7 2.05 23.24 -3.48
CA LYS A 7 1.93 21.93 -2.82
C LYS A 7 0.57 21.30 -3.10
N ASP A 8 -0.50 22.09 -3.02
CA ASP A 8 -1.86 21.64 -3.27
C ASP A 8 -2.05 21.20 -4.73
N ILE A 9 -1.48 21.93 -5.68
CA ILE A 9 -1.50 21.58 -7.11
C ILE A 9 -0.71 20.28 -7.38
N LEU A 10 0.49 20.15 -6.80
CA LEU A 10 1.30 18.94 -6.94
C LEU A 10 0.60 17.73 -6.32
N TRP A 11 0.00 17.89 -5.14
CA TRP A 11 -0.73 16.83 -4.47
C TRP A 11 -1.96 16.41 -5.28
N GLN A 12 -2.76 17.35 -5.76
CA GLN A 12 -3.91 17.05 -6.62
C GLN A 12 -3.50 16.36 -7.94
N ARG A 13 -2.30 16.66 -8.48
CA ARG A 13 -1.78 15.98 -9.66
C ARG A 13 -1.41 14.52 -9.36
N LEU A 14 -0.93 14.24 -8.15
CA LEU A 14 -0.54 12.91 -7.68
C LEU A 14 -1.72 12.02 -7.29
N ILE A 15 -2.70 12.56 -6.53
CA ILE A 15 -3.85 11.78 -6.04
C ILE A 15 -5.06 11.82 -6.96
N GLY A 16 -5.11 12.80 -7.87
CA GLY A 16 -6.27 13.10 -8.70
C GLY A 16 -7.13 14.24 -8.19
N LYS A 17 -7.71 14.97 -9.14
CA LYS A 17 -8.64 16.06 -8.83
C LYS A 17 -9.94 15.48 -8.26
N PRO A 18 -10.62 16.19 -7.34
CA PRO A 18 -11.92 15.77 -6.80
C PRO A 18 -13.00 15.57 -7.88
N SER A 19 -12.87 16.25 -9.03
CA SER A 19 -13.80 16.15 -10.16
C SER A 19 -13.63 14.87 -10.99
N GLU A 20 -12.49 14.19 -10.89
CA GLU A 20 -12.15 13.04 -11.74
C GLU A 20 -12.14 11.71 -10.96
N PHE A 21 -11.95 11.75 -9.64
CA PHE A 21 -11.80 10.56 -8.81
C PHE A 21 -12.64 10.66 -7.55
N SER A 22 -13.26 9.53 -7.18
CA SER A 22 -13.97 9.39 -5.91
C SER A 22 -13.04 9.64 -4.72
N LEU A 23 -13.63 9.95 -3.56
CA LEU A 23 -12.87 10.11 -2.31
C LEU A 23 -12.04 8.85 -2.00
N GLU A 24 -12.65 7.67 -2.17
CA GLU A 24 -12.00 6.36 -2.02
C GLU A 24 -10.78 6.21 -2.93
N GLY A 25 -10.90 6.54 -4.22
CA GLY A 25 -9.79 6.45 -5.16
C GLY A 25 -8.64 7.39 -4.82
N ARG A 26 -8.95 8.59 -4.33
CA ARG A 26 -7.92 9.55 -3.87
C ARG A 26 -7.22 9.10 -2.61
N ILE A 27 -7.94 8.46 -1.69
CA ILE A 27 -7.35 7.83 -0.49
C ILE A 27 -6.42 6.69 -0.92
N PHE A 28 -6.88 5.80 -1.82
CA PHE A 28 -6.08 4.70 -2.35
C PHE A 28 -4.78 5.18 -3.01
N HIS A 29 -4.86 6.21 -3.88
CA HIS A 29 -3.68 6.80 -4.50
C HIS A 29 -2.69 7.38 -3.48
N SER A 30 -3.20 8.06 -2.45
CA SER A 30 -2.37 8.61 -1.37
C SER A 30 -1.59 7.51 -0.66
N ILE A 31 -2.27 6.41 -0.34
CA ILE A 31 -1.64 5.29 0.35
C ILE A 31 -0.62 4.58 -0.55
N CYS A 32 -0.94 4.38 -1.84
CA CYS A 32 0.02 3.79 -2.78
C CYS A 32 1.30 4.62 -2.86
N ILE A 33 1.21 5.95 -2.94
CA ILE A 33 2.38 6.82 -2.99
C ILE A 33 3.22 6.69 -1.72
N ILE A 34 2.59 6.69 -0.54
CA ILE A 34 3.28 6.52 0.74
C ILE A 34 3.94 5.14 0.81
N GLY A 35 3.23 4.09 0.42
CA GLY A 35 3.73 2.72 0.39
C GLY A 35 4.92 2.55 -0.57
N LEU A 36 4.90 3.21 -1.73
CA LEU A 36 6.02 3.22 -2.67
C LEU A 36 7.27 3.85 -2.05
N LEU A 37 7.14 4.97 -1.34
CA LEU A 37 8.27 5.63 -0.67
C LEU A 37 8.87 4.74 0.41
N ILE A 38 8.01 4.10 1.21
CA ILE A 38 8.44 3.19 2.26
C ILE A 38 9.17 1.98 1.67
N LEU A 39 8.59 1.31 0.68
CA LEU A 39 9.20 0.14 0.03
C LEU A 39 10.51 0.51 -0.68
N ALA A 40 10.58 1.69 -1.30
CA ALA A 40 11.80 2.17 -1.95
C ALA A 40 12.95 2.37 -0.96
N TYR A 41 12.66 2.77 0.29
CA TYR A 41 13.65 2.78 1.37
C TYR A 41 13.94 1.37 1.90
N HIS A 42 12.93 0.51 1.95
CA HIS A 42 13.04 -0.82 2.54
C HIS A 42 13.91 -1.79 1.73
N VAL A 43 13.88 -1.70 0.40
CA VAL A 43 14.69 -2.51 -0.50
C VAL A 43 16.19 -2.37 -0.22
N PRO A 44 16.80 -1.17 -0.27
CA PRO A 44 18.22 -1.00 0.02
C PRO A 44 18.53 -1.29 1.48
N PHE A 45 17.64 -0.94 2.43
CA PHE A 45 17.86 -1.26 3.85
C PHE A 45 17.99 -2.78 4.08
N ASN A 46 17.06 -3.57 3.55
CA ASN A 46 17.08 -5.02 3.67
C ASN A 46 18.31 -5.64 2.99
N TYR A 47 18.76 -5.06 1.88
CA TYR A 47 19.98 -5.51 1.20
C TYR A 47 21.23 -5.24 2.05
N LEU A 48 21.32 -4.05 2.66
CA LEU A 48 22.48 -3.65 3.48
C LEU A 48 22.64 -4.49 4.76
N ILE A 49 21.55 -4.99 5.33
CA ILE A 49 21.59 -5.87 6.51
C ILE A 49 21.76 -7.36 6.16
N GLY A 50 21.98 -7.69 4.87
CA GLY A 50 22.22 -9.06 4.39
C GLY A 50 20.96 -9.92 4.23
N LEU A 51 19.77 -9.31 4.24
CA LEU A 51 18.49 -9.99 4.00
C LEU A 51 18.11 -9.94 2.51
N ASP A 52 18.95 -10.54 1.67
CA ASP A 52 18.84 -10.45 0.21
C ASP A 52 17.49 -10.95 -0.33
N VAL A 53 16.98 -12.05 0.22
CA VAL A 53 15.67 -12.63 -0.16
C VAL A 53 14.54 -11.67 0.20
N VAL A 54 14.59 -11.04 1.37
CA VAL A 54 13.57 -10.07 1.82
C VAL A 54 13.66 -8.79 1.00
N SER A 55 14.86 -8.37 0.61
CA SER A 55 15.07 -7.25 -0.31
C SER A 55 14.44 -7.52 -1.68
N LEU A 56 14.66 -8.72 -2.24
CA LEU A 56 14.06 -9.12 -3.52
C LEU A 56 12.52 -9.15 -3.45
N ILE A 57 11.95 -9.73 -2.39
CA ILE A 57 10.50 -9.75 -2.16
C ILE A 57 9.95 -8.32 -2.06
N SER A 58 10.64 -7.44 -1.33
CA SER A 58 10.26 -6.03 -1.18
C SER A 58 10.33 -5.28 -2.52
N PHE A 59 11.31 -5.60 -3.37
CA PHE A 59 11.47 -4.99 -4.68
C PHE A 59 10.38 -5.41 -5.66
N VAL A 60 10.04 -6.71 -5.71
CA VAL A 60 8.90 -7.20 -6.49
C VAL A 60 7.62 -6.49 -6.08
N MET A 61 7.43 -6.27 -4.78
CA MET A 61 6.24 -5.60 -4.25
C MET A 61 6.21 -4.11 -4.53
N LEU A 62 7.36 -3.44 -4.57
CA LEU A 62 7.47 -2.07 -5.05
C LEU A 62 6.94 -1.94 -6.49
N ILE A 63 7.35 -2.86 -7.38
CA ILE A 63 6.90 -2.88 -8.78
C ILE A 63 5.39 -3.11 -8.86
N LEU A 64 4.89 -4.08 -8.10
CA LEU A 64 3.47 -4.43 -8.14
C LEU A 64 2.58 -3.32 -7.55
N LEU A 65 3.02 -2.64 -6.49
CA LEU A 65 2.34 -1.48 -5.94
C LEU A 65 2.33 -0.32 -6.94
N ALA A 66 3.44 -0.09 -7.65
CA ALA A 66 3.50 0.91 -8.71
C ALA A 66 2.52 0.58 -9.85
N TYR A 67 2.42 -0.70 -10.20
CA TYR A 67 1.45 -1.18 -11.19
C TYR A 67 -0.01 -1.01 -10.72
N ALA A 68 -0.32 -1.34 -9.46
CA ALA A 68 -1.66 -1.14 -8.91
C ALA A 68 -2.05 0.34 -8.86
N TYR A 69 -1.10 1.22 -8.51
CA TYR A 69 -1.27 2.67 -8.59
C TYR A 69 -1.53 3.12 -10.03
N TYR A 70 -0.73 2.67 -11.00
CA TYR A 70 -0.92 2.98 -12.41
C TYR A 70 -2.29 2.53 -12.93
N LEU A 71 -2.73 1.32 -12.57
CA LEU A 71 -4.01 0.76 -12.98
C LEU A 71 -5.19 1.57 -12.41
N SER A 72 -5.10 1.99 -11.15
CA SER A 72 -6.11 2.83 -10.50
C SER A 72 -6.13 4.24 -11.10
N ARG A 73 -4.95 4.83 -11.32
CA ARG A 73 -4.78 6.22 -11.76
C ARG A 73 -5.09 6.43 -13.23
N VAL A 74 -4.61 5.55 -14.10
CA VAL A 74 -4.63 5.73 -15.56
C VAL A 74 -5.78 4.96 -16.20
N GLN A 75 -6.09 3.76 -15.70
CA GLN A 75 -7.21 2.97 -16.24
C GLN A 75 -8.52 3.14 -15.46
N HIS A 76 -8.54 3.95 -14.39
CA HIS A 76 -9.71 4.16 -13.53
C HIS A 76 -10.31 2.87 -12.93
N LYS A 77 -9.51 1.79 -12.82
CA LYS A 77 -9.94 0.47 -12.32
C LYS A 77 -9.65 0.31 -10.83
N LEU A 78 -10.25 1.18 -10.01
CA LEU A 78 -9.99 1.24 -8.56
C LEU A 78 -10.25 -0.11 -7.86
N GLN A 79 -11.42 -0.73 -8.11
CA GLN A 79 -11.80 -1.99 -7.46
C GLN A 79 -10.81 -3.13 -7.78
N THR A 80 -10.38 -3.25 -9.03
CA THR A 80 -9.38 -4.24 -9.43
C THR A 80 -8.03 -3.97 -8.75
N SER A 81 -7.60 -2.71 -8.67
CA SER A 81 -6.39 -2.33 -7.96
C SER A 81 -6.44 -2.64 -6.47
N ILE A 82 -7.58 -2.41 -5.82
CA ILE A 82 -7.79 -2.73 -4.39
C ILE A 82 -7.71 -4.24 -4.15
N ILE A 83 -8.41 -5.04 -4.96
CA ILE A 83 -8.42 -6.50 -4.82
C ILE A 83 -7.01 -7.05 -5.07
N MET A 84 -6.35 -6.61 -6.15
CA MET A 84 -4.98 -7.03 -6.49
C MET A 84 -4.02 -6.67 -5.36
N PHE A 85 -4.10 -5.44 -4.85
CA PHE A 85 -3.26 -4.97 -3.76
C PHE A 85 -3.48 -5.80 -2.48
N GLY A 86 -4.75 -6.08 -2.13
CA GLY A 86 -5.10 -6.89 -0.96
C GLY A 86 -4.55 -8.31 -1.05
N LEU A 87 -4.67 -8.96 -2.22
CA LEU A 87 -4.17 -10.32 -2.42
C LEU A 87 -2.64 -10.38 -2.33
N LEU A 88 -1.96 -9.43 -2.99
CA LEU A 88 -0.50 -9.34 -2.98
C LEU A 88 0.04 -9.08 -1.58
N SER A 89 -0.57 -8.17 -0.84
CA SER A 89 -0.13 -7.82 0.52
C SER A 89 -0.18 -9.03 1.45
N ASN A 90 -1.21 -9.88 1.32
CA ASN A 90 -1.34 -11.12 2.09
C ASN A 90 -0.30 -12.18 1.67
N LEU A 91 -0.08 -12.38 0.37
CA LEU A 91 0.96 -13.30 -0.13
C LEU A 91 2.36 -12.84 0.31
N MET A 92 2.62 -11.53 0.30
CA MET A 92 3.86 -10.95 0.79
C MET A 92 4.06 -11.26 2.27
N LEU A 93 3.01 -11.05 3.08
CA LEU A 93 3.06 -11.30 4.51
C LEU A 93 3.43 -12.76 4.81
N ALA A 94 2.83 -13.71 4.08
CA ALA A 94 3.14 -15.12 4.17
C ALA A 94 4.59 -15.43 3.77
N GLY A 95 5.05 -14.86 2.64
CA GLY A 95 6.42 -15.05 2.17
C GLY A 95 7.46 -14.49 3.14
N VAL A 96 7.28 -13.24 3.58
CA VAL A 96 8.16 -12.58 4.56
C VAL A 96 8.20 -13.35 5.87
N TYR A 97 7.06 -13.86 6.36
CA TYR A 97 7.00 -14.68 7.57
C TYR A 97 7.78 -15.99 7.44
N TYR A 98 7.61 -16.69 6.31
CA TYR A 98 8.31 -17.94 6.02
C TYR A 98 9.84 -17.74 5.92
N PHE A 99 10.27 -16.73 5.16
CA PHE A 99 11.69 -16.47 4.92
C PHE A 99 12.41 -15.78 6.08
N ASN A 100 11.70 -15.03 6.94
CA ASN A 100 12.27 -14.51 8.19
C ASN A 100 12.27 -15.56 9.32
N SER A 101 11.96 -16.82 9.02
CA SER A 101 12.00 -17.95 9.98
C SER A 101 11.20 -17.67 11.26
N GLY A 102 10.12 -16.89 11.19
CA GLY A 102 9.39 -16.41 12.37
C GLY A 102 10.25 -15.72 13.45
N SER A 103 11.49 -15.36 13.13
CA SER A 103 12.56 -15.13 14.10
C SER A 103 12.77 -13.63 14.34
N LEU A 104 12.50 -13.20 15.58
CA LEU A 104 13.20 -12.22 16.44
C LEU A 104 14.07 -11.11 15.80
N GLY A 105 13.74 -10.64 14.60
CA GLY A 105 14.46 -9.60 13.86
C GLY A 105 13.60 -8.36 13.61
N PRO A 106 14.19 -7.28 13.06
CA PRO A 106 13.51 -6.01 12.74
C PRO A 106 12.27 -6.14 11.83
N SER A 107 12.04 -7.32 11.26
CA SER A 107 10.89 -7.75 10.48
C SER A 107 9.55 -7.67 11.21
N VAL A 108 9.51 -7.62 12.55
CA VAL A 108 8.26 -7.37 13.32
C VAL A 108 7.70 -5.97 13.07
N LEU A 109 8.57 -4.97 12.92
CA LEU A 109 8.18 -3.60 12.56
C LEU A 109 7.63 -3.55 11.14
N LEU A 110 8.24 -4.27 10.20
CA LEU A 110 7.75 -4.39 8.83
C LEU A 110 6.40 -5.12 8.77
N PHE A 111 6.25 -6.18 9.57
CA PHE A 111 5.01 -6.94 9.72
C PHE A 111 3.88 -6.07 10.31
N ALA A 112 4.17 -5.29 11.35
CA ALA A 112 3.23 -4.35 11.93
C ALA A 112 2.87 -3.21 10.96
N LEU A 113 3.84 -2.71 10.18
CA LEU A 113 3.61 -1.68 9.17
C LEU A 113 2.78 -2.19 7.99
N LEU A 114 3.02 -3.42 7.55
CA LEU A 114 2.25 -4.08 6.48
C LEU A 114 0.84 -4.42 6.95
N ILE A 115 0.65 -4.89 8.19
CA ILE A 115 -0.67 -5.05 8.79
C ILE A 115 -1.36 -3.70 8.93
N TYR A 116 -0.65 -2.66 9.37
CA TYR A 116 -1.21 -1.31 9.50
C TYR A 116 -1.63 -0.72 8.15
N LEU A 117 -0.80 -0.88 7.11
CA LEU A 117 -1.13 -0.48 5.75
C LEU A 117 -2.28 -1.31 5.19
N THR A 118 -2.29 -2.63 5.43
CA THR A 118 -3.38 -3.51 5.02
C THR A 118 -4.69 -3.10 5.70
N ILE A 119 -4.69 -2.84 7.01
CA ILE A 119 -5.85 -2.35 7.76
C ILE A 119 -6.27 -0.94 7.32
N ALA A 120 -5.32 -0.07 6.97
CA ALA A 120 -5.58 1.28 6.49
C ALA A 120 -6.11 1.32 5.05
N ILE A 121 -5.78 0.30 4.24
CA ILE A 121 -6.19 0.16 2.84
C ILE A 121 -7.47 -0.64 2.70
N VAL A 122 -7.78 -1.55 3.63
CA VAL A 122 -9.12 -2.14 3.75
C VAL A 122 -10.09 -0.98 3.94
N PRO A 123 -10.94 -0.69 2.94
CA PRO A 123 -11.83 0.45 3.02
C PRO A 123 -12.75 0.25 4.22
N LYS A 124 -12.92 1.29 5.04
CA LYS A 124 -13.97 1.36 6.07
C LYS A 124 -15.39 1.20 5.49
N GLU A 125 -15.53 1.02 4.18
CA GLU A 125 -16.80 0.79 3.50
C GLU A 125 -17.29 -0.66 3.57
N GLN A 126 -16.45 -1.64 3.93
CA GLN A 126 -16.95 -2.97 4.28
C GLN A 126 -17.59 -3.03 5.68
N TYR A 127 -17.35 -2.05 6.55
CA TYR A 127 -17.96 -2.02 7.89
C TYR A 127 -19.51 -2.01 7.85
N LYS A 128 -20.12 -1.50 6.78
CA LYS A 128 -21.58 -1.48 6.61
C LYS A 128 -22.18 -2.83 6.27
N ILE A 129 -21.41 -3.76 5.69
CA ILE A 129 -21.88 -5.10 5.30
C ILE A 129 -21.65 -6.09 6.46
N TRP A 130 -20.58 -5.92 7.24
CA TRP A 130 -20.24 -6.83 8.34
C TRP A 130 -20.95 -6.51 9.67
N ILE A 131 -21.27 -5.24 9.97
CA ILE A 131 -22.00 -4.89 11.21
C ILE A 131 -23.40 -5.53 11.31
N PRO A 132 -24.27 -5.51 10.27
CA PRO A 132 -25.61 -6.09 10.38
C PRO A 132 -25.60 -7.63 10.45
N LEU A 133 -24.58 -8.27 9.86
CA LEU A 133 -24.45 -9.73 9.85
C LEU A 133 -24.02 -10.28 11.21
N THR A 134 -23.38 -9.45 12.05
CA THR A 134 -22.93 -9.82 13.40
C THR A 134 -23.94 -9.44 14.49
N SER A 135 -25.10 -8.87 14.12
CA SER A 135 -26.16 -8.45 15.02
C SER A 135 -27.48 -9.23 14.84
N GLN A 136 -27.40 -10.47 14.34
CA GLN A 136 -28.51 -11.43 14.39
C GLN A 136 -28.14 -12.63 15.26
#